data_AF-A0A842P6D9-F1
#
_entry.id   AF-A0A842P6D9-F1
#
_cell.length_a   1.000
_cell.length_b   1.000
_cell.length_c   1.000
_cell.angle_alpha   90.00
_cell.angle_beta   90.00
_cell.angle_gamma   90.00
#
_symmetry.space_group_name_H-M   'P 1'
#
loop_
_entity.id
_entity.type
_entity.pdbx_description
1 polymer ?
#
loop_
_entity_poly.entity_id
_entity_poly.type
_entity_poly.pdbx_seq_one_letter_code
_entity_poly.pdbx_strand_id
1 'polypeptide(L)'
;MEVEEHIVEEYFRRKGYLTNSNIRLEGNREIDIIALNREEKRYLHIEVSVRLGYSFQLVDDAHKFDIFNYPKKDWKAIKEAANEQKISILFLEDILKELLSDLKHDKKNQRDEIIRTLQLVSRIIEDEGIQRDQNLTKG
;
A
#
# COMPACT_ATOMS: atom_id res chain seq x y z
N MET A 1 -7.26 0.51 -13.56
CA MET A 1 -6.78 0.74 -12.20
C MET A 1 -7.77 0.14 -11.22
N GLU A 2 -7.31 -0.92 -10.58
CA GLU A 2 -8.03 -1.59 -9.49
C GLU A 2 -7.97 -0.76 -8.21
N VAL A 3 -8.83 -1.07 -7.24
CA VAL A 3 -8.96 -0.30 -5.99
C VAL A 3 -7.65 -0.31 -5.19
N GLU A 4 -6.96 -1.44 -5.17
CA GLU A 4 -5.74 -1.62 -4.38
C GLU A 4 -4.56 -0.86 -4.99
N GLU A 5 -4.46 -0.82 -6.31
CA GLU A 5 -3.50 0.05 -7.01
C GLU A 5 -3.76 1.51 -6.67
N HIS A 6 -5.03 1.94 -6.65
CA HIS A 6 -5.39 3.31 -6.28
C HIS A 6 -4.99 3.66 -4.85
N ILE A 7 -5.20 2.73 -3.89
CA ILE A 7 -4.80 2.90 -2.49
C ILE A 7 -3.28 3.01 -2.36
N VAL A 8 -2.53 2.12 -3.03
CA VAL A 8 -1.06 2.14 -3.03
C VAL A 8 -0.55 3.42 -3.69
N GLU A 9 -1.19 3.88 -4.77
CA GLU A 9 -0.82 5.11 -5.44
C GLU A 9 -0.98 6.33 -4.53
N GLU A 10 -2.13 6.48 -3.85
CA GLU A 10 -2.37 7.57 -2.91
C GLU A 10 -1.35 7.55 -1.76
N TYR A 11 -1.02 6.36 -1.26
CA TYR A 11 0.00 6.19 -0.21
C TYR A 11 1.35 6.78 -0.64
N PHE A 12 1.84 6.44 -1.84
CA PHE A 12 3.11 6.99 -2.33
C PHE A 12 3.01 8.49 -2.66
N ARG A 13 1.88 8.97 -3.20
CA ARG A 13 1.66 10.41 -3.45
C ARG A 13 1.74 11.23 -2.17
N ARG A 14 1.16 10.74 -1.07
CA ARG A 14 1.24 11.41 0.25
C ARG A 14 2.65 11.47 0.81
N LYS A 15 3.51 10.52 0.42
CA LYS A 15 4.96 10.54 0.70
C LYS A 15 5.77 11.42 -0.26
N GLY A 16 5.11 12.21 -1.11
CA GLY A 16 5.76 13.16 -2.01
C GLY A 16 6.22 12.56 -3.35
N TYR A 17 5.88 11.30 -3.63
CA TYR A 17 6.22 10.68 -4.92
C TYR A 17 5.28 11.17 -6.02
N LEU A 18 5.82 11.34 -7.22
CA LEU A 18 5.00 11.42 -8.42
C LEU A 18 4.73 10.02 -8.93
N THR A 19 3.47 9.69 -9.16
CA THR A 19 3.07 8.35 -9.58
C THR A 19 2.48 8.36 -10.98
N ASN A 20 2.64 7.24 -11.68
CA ASN A 20 1.92 6.92 -12.90
C ASN A 20 1.59 5.43 -12.89
N SER A 21 0.38 5.03 -13.31
CA SER A 21 -0.11 3.66 -13.18
C SER A 21 -0.61 3.08 -14.50
N ASN A 22 -0.86 1.75 -14.51
CA ASN A 22 -1.37 0.99 -15.66
C ASN A 22 -0.49 1.19 -16.92
N ILE A 23 0.83 1.10 -16.76
CA ILE A 23 1.81 1.39 -17.82
C ILE A 23 2.03 0.14 -18.66
N ARG A 24 1.52 0.17 -19.90
CA ARG A 24 1.66 -0.93 -20.86
C ARG A 24 2.98 -0.86 -21.60
N LEU A 25 3.66 -2.00 -21.68
CA LEU A 25 4.92 -2.19 -22.38
C LEU A 25 4.76 -3.18 -23.53
N GLU A 26 5.76 -3.23 -24.41
CA GLU A 26 5.82 -4.21 -25.48
C GLU A 26 5.81 -5.65 -24.96
N GLY A 27 5.17 -6.54 -25.73
CA GLY A 27 5.08 -7.97 -25.42
C GLY A 27 4.02 -8.31 -24.36
N ASN A 28 2.91 -7.56 -24.27
CA ASN A 28 1.87 -7.74 -23.25
C ASN A 28 2.39 -7.71 -21.82
N ARG A 29 3.42 -6.89 -21.57
CA ARG A 29 3.91 -6.62 -20.22
C ARG A 29 3.25 -5.35 -19.70
N GLU A 30 3.04 -5.31 -18.39
CA GLU A 30 2.44 -4.18 -17.70
C GLU A 30 3.26 -3.89 -16.45
N ILE A 31 3.32 -2.61 -16.08
CA ILE A 31 3.78 -2.13 -14.79
C ILE A 31 2.58 -1.50 -14.11
N ASP A 32 2.22 -1.97 -12.93
CA ASP A 32 1.05 -1.46 -12.23
C ASP A 32 1.24 0.01 -11.84
N ILE A 33 2.36 0.34 -11.17
CA ILE A 33 2.68 1.71 -10.76
C ILE A 33 4.19 1.99 -10.88
N ILE A 34 4.54 3.18 -11.37
CA ILE A 34 5.88 3.78 -11.21
C ILE A 34 5.75 4.96 -10.26
N ALA A 35 6.57 4.99 -9.21
CA ALA A 35 6.64 6.10 -8.25
C ALA A 35 8.02 6.76 -8.30
N LEU A 36 8.09 8.03 -8.65
CA LEU A 36 9.33 8.82 -8.75
C LEU A 36 9.50 9.69 -7.50
N ASN A 37 10.61 9.48 -6.78
CA ASN A 37 11.10 10.42 -5.78
C ASN A 37 12.04 11.43 -6.47
N ARG A 38 11.63 12.71 -6.50
CA ARG A 38 12.43 13.77 -7.13
C ARG A 38 13.69 14.11 -6.35
N GLU A 39 13.66 14.03 -5.03
CA GLU A 39 14.79 14.40 -4.16
C GLU A 39 15.91 13.37 -4.26
N GLU A 40 15.55 12.09 -4.21
CA GLU A 40 16.48 10.97 -4.28
C GLU A 40 16.89 10.61 -5.72
N LYS A 41 16.22 11.21 -6.73
CA LYS A 41 16.37 10.88 -8.16
C LYS A 41 16.22 9.39 -8.43
N ARG A 42 15.34 8.73 -7.68
CA ARG A 42 15.05 7.30 -7.78
C ARG A 42 13.60 7.10 -8.19
N TYR A 43 13.36 6.13 -9.06
CA TYR A 43 12.02 5.62 -9.30
C TYR A 43 11.88 4.25 -8.64
N LEU A 44 10.66 3.91 -8.27
CA LEU A 44 10.27 2.59 -7.79
C LEU A 44 9.34 1.98 -8.84
N HIS A 45 9.65 0.77 -9.26
CA HIS A 45 8.66 -0.10 -9.89
C HIS A 45 7.80 -0.71 -8.77
N ILE A 46 6.49 -0.60 -8.90
CA ILE A 46 5.53 -1.13 -7.94
C ILE A 46 4.57 -2.06 -8.69
N GLU A 47 4.47 -3.28 -8.18
CA GLU A 47 3.48 -4.27 -8.56
C GLU A 47 2.48 -4.41 -7.41
N VAL A 48 1.21 -4.66 -7.69
CA VAL A 48 0.16 -4.78 -6.70
C VAL A 48 -0.59 -6.09 -6.94
N SER A 49 -0.48 -7.02 -5.98
CA SER A 49 -1.13 -8.33 -6.07
C SER A 49 -2.01 -8.59 -4.85
N VAL A 50 -3.33 -8.66 -5.05
CA VAL A 50 -4.30 -9.09 -4.04
C VAL A 50 -4.48 -10.60 -4.10
N ARG A 51 -4.32 -11.30 -2.98
CA ARG A 51 -4.79 -12.69 -2.86
C ARG A 51 -5.67 -12.84 -1.63
N LEU A 52 -6.91 -13.29 -1.84
CA LEU A 52 -7.80 -13.66 -0.75
C LEU A 52 -7.15 -14.79 0.07
N GLY A 53 -6.62 -14.42 1.24
CA GLY A 53 -5.96 -15.31 2.21
C GLY A 53 -4.49 -15.02 2.51
N TYR A 54 -3.76 -14.20 1.73
CA TYR A 54 -2.31 -13.96 1.89
C TYR A 54 -1.86 -12.63 1.26
N SER A 55 -0.85 -12.00 1.87
CA SER A 55 -0.34 -10.63 1.63
C SER A 55 0.33 -10.37 0.26
N PHE A 56 0.58 -9.08 0.00
CA PHE A 56 0.98 -8.45 -1.27
C PHE A 56 2.49 -8.49 -1.54
N GLN A 57 2.85 -8.33 -2.81
CA GLN A 57 4.22 -8.26 -3.33
C GLN A 57 4.49 -6.88 -3.92
N LEU A 58 5.67 -6.32 -3.68
CA LEU A 58 6.25 -5.16 -4.36
C LEU A 58 7.56 -5.65 -5.00
N VAL A 59 7.94 -5.16 -6.18
CA VAL A 59 9.17 -5.55 -6.90
C VAL A 59 9.88 -4.29 -7.40
N ASP A 60 11.08 -4.00 -6.87
CA ASP A 60 11.95 -2.96 -7.42
C ASP A 60 13.17 -3.58 -8.13
N ASP A 61 13.53 -2.95 -9.25
CA ASP A 61 14.55 -3.23 -10.28
C ASP A 61 14.86 -4.69 -10.73
N ALA A 62 14.51 -4.93 -12.00
CA ALA A 62 15.07 -5.92 -12.95
C ALA A 62 14.92 -7.42 -12.67
N HIS A 63 14.41 -7.84 -11.51
CA HIS A 63 14.23 -9.26 -11.20
C HIS A 63 12.79 -9.53 -10.77
N LYS A 64 12.03 -10.28 -11.58
CA LYS A 64 10.79 -10.89 -11.13
C LYS A 64 11.13 -11.84 -9.97
N PHE A 65 10.89 -11.40 -8.74
CA PHE A 65 10.99 -12.28 -7.58
C PHE A 65 9.76 -13.18 -7.56
N ASP A 66 9.93 -14.44 -7.91
CA ASP A 66 8.78 -15.35 -8.04
C ASP A 66 8.41 -15.92 -6.66
N ILE A 67 7.60 -15.18 -5.89
CA ILE A 67 7.11 -15.61 -4.55
C ILE A 67 6.28 -16.90 -4.66
N PHE A 68 5.85 -17.28 -5.87
CA PHE A 68 5.05 -18.47 -6.14
C PHE A 68 5.74 -19.79 -5.73
N ASN A 69 7.07 -19.82 -5.63
CA ASN A 69 7.83 -21.01 -5.22
C ASN A 69 8.10 -21.10 -3.71
N TYR A 70 7.70 -20.11 -2.91
CA TYR A 70 7.86 -20.19 -1.46
C TYR A 70 6.69 -20.96 -0.82
N PRO A 71 6.96 -22.00 0.00
CA PRO A 71 5.91 -22.69 0.73
C PRO A 71 5.16 -21.69 1.62
N LYS A 72 3.83 -21.67 1.42
CA LYS A 72 2.80 -20.65 1.74
C LYS A 72 2.80 -19.89 3.08
N LYS A 73 3.79 -19.95 3.98
CA LYS A 73 3.62 -19.41 5.34
C LYS A 73 4.81 -18.72 6.00
N ASP A 74 6.01 -18.72 5.42
CA ASP A 74 7.13 -18.02 6.04
C ASP A 74 7.35 -16.63 5.43
N TRP A 75 6.53 -15.68 5.87
CA TRP A 75 6.68 -14.27 5.46
C TRP A 75 8.01 -13.66 5.88
N LYS A 76 8.64 -14.20 6.92
CA LYS A 76 9.96 -13.73 7.34
C LYS A 76 11.00 -14.16 6.31
N ALA A 77 11.02 -15.43 5.92
CA ALA A 77 11.91 -15.93 4.87
C ALA A 77 11.66 -15.24 3.51
N ILE A 78 10.40 -14.97 3.15
CA ILE A 78 10.05 -14.24 1.92
C ILE A 78 10.58 -12.80 1.98
N LYS A 79 10.41 -12.09 3.11
CA LYS A 79 10.96 -10.73 3.28
C LYS A 79 12.49 -10.72 3.25
N GLU A 80 13.13 -11.71 3.88
CA GLU A 80 14.58 -11.85 3.88
C GLU A 80 15.12 -12.06 2.46
N ALA A 81 14.55 -13.02 1.72
CA ALA A 81 14.96 -13.31 0.35
C ALA A 81 14.65 -12.18 -0.63
N ALA A 82 13.52 -11.46 -0.45
CA ALA A 82 13.24 -10.26 -1.23
C ALA A 82 14.27 -9.15 -0.94
N ASN A 83 14.61 -8.95 0.34
CA ASN A 83 15.59 -7.96 0.76
C ASN A 83 17.01 -8.26 0.23
N GLU A 84 17.40 -9.53 0.14
CA GLU A 84 18.65 -9.94 -0.53
C GLU A 84 18.69 -9.49 -2.00
N GLN A 85 17.53 -9.44 -2.66
CA GLN A 85 17.36 -8.93 -4.02
C GLN A 85 17.05 -7.44 -4.10
N LYS A 86 17.15 -6.72 -2.96
CA LYS A 86 16.82 -5.29 -2.82
C LYS A 86 15.35 -4.95 -3.11
N ILE A 87 14.49 -5.94 -2.95
CA ILE A 87 13.05 -5.82 -3.12
C ILE A 87 12.41 -5.57 -1.76
N SER A 88 11.63 -4.50 -1.66
CA SER A 88 10.87 -4.17 -0.45
C SER A 88 9.47 -4.75 -0.55
N ILE A 89 8.99 -5.44 0.49
CA ILE A 89 7.62 -5.95 0.56
C ILE A 89 6.82 -5.16 1.60
N LEU A 90 5.75 -4.50 1.15
CA LEU A 90 4.77 -3.83 1.98
C LEU A 90 3.47 -4.64 2.00
N PHE A 91 2.82 -4.67 3.15
CA PHE A 91 1.50 -5.28 3.27
C PHE A 91 0.43 -4.21 3.22
N LEU A 92 -0.69 -4.52 2.55
CA LEU A 92 -1.82 -3.58 2.44
C LEU A 92 -2.34 -3.17 3.83
N GLU A 93 -2.32 -4.06 4.83
CA GLU A 93 -2.71 -3.71 6.19
C GLU A 93 -1.81 -2.60 6.77
N ASP A 94 -0.50 -2.67 6.55
CA ASP A 94 0.45 -1.65 7.00
C ASP A 94 0.25 -0.33 6.25
N ILE A 95 0.05 -0.42 4.93
CA ILE A 95 -0.27 0.74 4.07
C ILE A 95 -1.57 1.41 4.54
N LEU A 96 -2.63 0.64 4.78
CA LEU A 96 -3.91 1.15 5.24
C LEU A 96 -3.81 1.78 6.62
N LYS A 97 -3.08 1.17 7.56
CA LYS A 97 -2.88 1.76 8.90
C LYS A 97 -2.23 3.13 8.82
N GLU A 98 -1.15 3.25 8.04
CA GLU A 98 -0.43 4.51 7.87
C GLU A 98 -1.29 5.53 7.11
N LEU A 99 -1.93 5.12 6.00
CA LEU A 99 -2.79 5.98 5.20
C LEU A 99 -3.99 6.50 6.00
N LEU A 100 -4.67 5.64 6.76
CA LEU A 100 -5.77 6.06 7.63
C LEU A 100 -5.26 7.05 8.68
N SER A 101 -4.08 6.83 9.27
CA SER A 101 -3.47 7.77 10.21
C SER A 101 -3.28 9.16 9.59
N ASP A 102 -2.80 9.24 8.36
CA ASP A 102 -2.63 10.50 7.64
C ASP A 102 -3.98 11.15 7.31
N LEU A 103 -4.97 10.35 6.92
CA LEU A 103 -6.31 10.80 6.57
C LEU A 103 -7.10 11.35 7.75
N LYS A 104 -6.81 10.93 9.00
CA LYS A 104 -7.40 11.51 10.22
C LYS A 104 -7.22 13.01 10.29
N HIS A 105 -6.03 13.47 9.93
CA HIS A 105 -5.66 14.88 10.01
C HIS A 105 -6.00 15.64 8.72
N ASP A 106 -6.37 14.94 7.66
CA ASP A 106 -6.73 15.54 6.39
C ASP A 106 -8.21 15.98 6.36
N LYS A 107 -8.40 17.28 6.60
CA LYS A 107 -9.72 17.93 6.55
C LYS A 107 -10.16 18.28 5.13
N LYS A 108 -9.35 18.00 4.10
CA LYS A 108 -9.73 18.33 2.72
C LYS A 108 -10.77 17.34 2.23
N ASN A 109 -11.82 17.88 1.59
CA ASN A 109 -12.74 17.09 0.79
C ASN A 109 -12.00 16.59 -0.45
N GLN A 110 -11.54 15.34 -0.36
CA GLN A 110 -11.01 14.60 -1.49
C GLN A 110 -12.13 14.43 -2.51
N ARG A 111 -11.92 14.82 -3.78
CA ARG A 111 -12.88 14.52 -4.86
C ARG A 111 -12.91 13.04 -5.21
N ASP A 112 -11.98 12.28 -4.66
CA ASP A 112 -11.86 10.84 -4.86
C ASP A 112 -12.80 10.07 -3.92
N GLU A 113 -13.59 9.14 -4.47
CA GLU A 113 -14.56 8.35 -3.71
C GLU A 113 -13.92 7.25 -2.85
N ILE A 114 -12.80 6.67 -3.31
CA ILE A 114 -12.07 5.65 -2.55
C ILE A 114 -11.46 6.32 -1.31
N ILE A 115 -10.82 7.47 -1.50
CA ILE A 115 -10.20 8.20 -0.38
C ILE A 115 -11.26 8.76 0.58
N ARG A 116 -12.39 9.25 0.07
CA ARG A 116 -13.53 9.65 0.93
C ARG A 116 -14.05 8.48 1.75
N THR A 117 -14.19 7.30 1.16
CA THR A 117 -14.59 6.08 1.87
C THR A 117 -13.60 5.75 2.99
N LEU A 118 -12.30 5.79 2.69
CA LEU A 118 -11.26 5.56 3.71
C LEU A 118 -11.28 6.61 4.83
N GLN A 119 -11.51 7.88 4.51
CA GLN A 119 -11.68 8.94 5.52
C GLN A 119 -12.88 8.68 6.44
N LEU A 120 -14.01 8.21 5.88
CA LEU A 120 -15.19 7.84 6.67
C LEU A 120 -14.90 6.65 7.59
N VAL A 121 -14.29 5.59 7.05
CA VAL A 121 -13.87 4.40 7.83
C VAL A 121 -12.93 4.82 8.96
N SER A 122 -11.96 5.69 8.69
CA SER A 122 -11.05 6.21 9.71
C SER A 122 -11.78 6.88 10.87
N ARG A 123 -12.81 7.69 10.61
CA ARG A 123 -13.60 8.38 11.64
C ARG A 123 -14.46 7.41 12.45
N ILE A 124 -15.06 6.41 11.82
CA ILE A 124 -15.87 5.39 12.51
C ILE A 124 -14.99 4.61 13.51
N ILE A 125 -13.78 4.22 13.09
CA ILE A 125 -12.83 3.52 13.96
C ILE A 125 -12.46 4.37 15.19
N GLU A 126 -12.34 5.70 15.03
CA GLU A 126 -12.08 6.62 16.14
C GLU A 126 -13.27 6.71 17.11
N ASP A 127 -14.48 6.88 16.59
CA ASP A 127 -15.69 6.98 17.40
C ASP A 127 -15.91 5.70 18.24
N GLU A 128 -15.66 4.52 17.65
CA GLU A 128 -15.73 3.25 18.38
C GLU A 128 -14.63 3.10 19.44
N GLY A 129 -13.40 3.56 19.15
CA GLY A 129 -12.30 3.56 20.12
C GLY A 129 -12.60 4.44 21.33
N ILE A 130 -13.11 5.66 21.09
CA ILE A 130 -13.50 6.61 22.15
C ILE A 130 -14.63 6.03 23.02
N GLN A 131 -15.62 5.35 22.42
CA GLN A 131 -16.69 4.71 23.19
C GLN A 131 -16.19 3.56 24.07
N ARG A 132 -15.20 2.78 23.63
CA ARG A 132 -14.60 1.70 24.43
C ARG A 132 -13.80 2.23 25.62
N ASP A 133 -13.01 3.28 25.43
CA ASP A 133 -12.20 3.87 26.52
C ASP A 133 -13.04 4.57 27.58
N GLN A 134 -14.18 5.16 27.20
CA GLN A 134 -15.14 5.74 28.16
C GLN A 134 -15.87 4.68 29.00
N ASN A 135 -15.99 3.45 28.51
CA ASN A 135 -16.60 2.35 29.25
C ASN A 135 -15.61 1.69 30.22
N LEU A 136 -14.30 1.74 29.93
CA LEU A 136 -13.24 1.22 30.80
C LEU A 136 -12.90 2.14 31.97
N THR A 137 -13.17 3.45 31.85
CA THR A 137 -12.90 4.46 32.90
C THR A 137 -14.07 4.66 33.87
N LYS A 138 -15.22 4.02 33.61
CA LYS A 138 -16.43 4.06 34.46
C LYS A 138 -16.66 2.77 35.26
N GLY A 139 -15.70 1.84 35.25
CA GLY A 139 -15.72 0.58 35.99
C GLY A 139 -14.93 0.63 37.30
#